data_AF-A0A7S3RDZ2-F1
#
_entry.id   AF-A0A7S3RDZ2-F1
#
_cell.length_a   1.000
_cell.length_b   1.000
_cell.length_c   1.000
_cell.angle_alpha   90.00
_cell.angle_beta   90.00
_cell.angle_gamma   90.00
#
_symmetry.space_group_name_H-M   'P 1'
#
loop_
_entity.id
_entity.type
_entity.pdbx_description
1 polymer ?
#
loop_
_entity_poly.entity_id
_entity_poly.type
_entity_poly.pdbx_seq_one_letter_code
_entity_poly.pdbx_strand_id
1 'polypeptide(L)'
;MIVFGVEDTMKALDMTALETLMLYEEIEVMRYEIRNPVKNETNVYLLTPKQEEDPKYFKDPETGVDLEIVSSEQLSDWICLNYQSFGVKIEFITDKSPDGFQFVKGFGGIGGFLRYKIDIDQVAGNTDNAAFDDFDPDEDFI
;
A
#
# COMPACT_ATOMS: atom_id res chain seq x y z
N MET A 1 13.79 12.01 -6.27
CA MET A 1 13.75 10.62 -5.79
C MET A 1 12.38 10.44 -5.18
N ILE A 2 11.55 9.61 -5.80
CA ILE A 2 10.13 9.49 -5.47
C ILE A 2 9.78 8.01 -5.32
N VAL A 3 8.75 7.75 -4.52
CA VAL A 3 8.07 6.47 -4.41
C VAL A 3 6.58 6.71 -4.59
N PHE A 4 5.88 5.77 -5.21
CA PHE A 4 4.45 5.85 -5.47
C PHE A 4 3.85 4.46 -5.37
N GLY A 5 2.54 4.40 -5.14
CA GLY A 5 1.84 3.13 -4.92
C GLY A 5 1.90 2.69 -3.46
N VAL A 6 0.86 1.97 -3.04
CA VAL A 6 0.63 1.61 -1.64
C VAL A 6 1.77 0.73 -1.11
N GLU A 7 2.13 -0.34 -1.82
CA GLU A 7 3.12 -1.31 -1.33
C GLU A 7 4.52 -0.72 -1.20
N ASP A 8 4.99 -0.03 -2.24
CA ASP A 8 6.34 0.53 -2.26
C ASP A 8 6.49 1.70 -1.29
N THR A 9 5.45 2.52 -1.16
CA THR A 9 5.44 3.60 -0.18
C THR A 9 5.48 3.06 1.26
N MET A 10 4.78 1.97 1.53
CA MET A 10 4.80 1.33 2.85
C MET A 10 6.15 0.65 3.14
N LYS A 11 6.76 -0.02 2.17
CA LYS A 11 8.14 -0.54 2.31
C LYS A 11 9.13 0.59 2.58
N ALA A 12 9.00 1.71 1.86
CA ALA A 12 9.85 2.89 2.06
C ALA A 12 9.63 3.54 3.44
N LEU A 13 8.39 3.51 3.95
CA LEU A 13 8.06 3.96 5.29
C LEU A 13 8.70 3.06 6.36
N ASP A 14 8.61 1.74 6.22
CA ASP A 14 9.21 0.76 7.13
C ASP A 14 10.74 0.88 7.18
N MET A 15 11.38 1.16 6.04
CA MET A 15 12.82 1.42 5.97
C MET A 15 13.23 2.81 6.49
N THR A 16 12.26 3.63 6.94
CA THR A 16 12.52 5.02 7.35
C THR A 16 13.24 5.80 6.24
N ALA A 17 13.03 5.42 4.98
CA ALA A 17 13.66 6.03 3.82
C ALA A 17 12.88 7.25 3.31
N LEU A 18 11.66 7.45 3.82
CA LEU A 18 10.74 8.48 3.38
C LEU A 18 10.95 9.80 4.15
N GLU A 19 11.03 10.91 3.41
CA GLU A 19 11.16 12.25 3.96
C GLU A 19 9.78 12.90 4.15
N THR A 20 9.04 12.97 3.04
CA THR A 20 7.71 13.58 2.96
C THR A 20 6.76 12.61 2.28
N LEU A 21 5.73 12.19 3.01
CA LEU A 21 4.64 11.35 2.54
C LEU A 21 3.52 12.23 2.00
N MET A 22 3.16 12.02 0.74
CA MET A 22 2.00 12.62 0.10
C MET A 22 0.83 11.64 0.21
N LEU A 23 -0.24 12.08 0.86
CA LEU A 23 -1.41 11.25 1.15
C LEU A 23 -2.69 11.96 0.70
N TYR A 24 -3.53 11.28 -0.06
CA TYR A 24 -4.89 11.71 -0.34
C TYR A 24 -5.79 11.40 0.86
N GLU A 25 -6.49 12.40 1.39
CA GLU A 25 -7.31 12.26 2.62
C GLU A 25 -8.40 11.19 2.49
N GLU A 26 -9.04 11.11 1.32
CA GLU A 26 -10.12 10.16 1.03
C GLU A 26 -9.59 8.91 0.31
N ILE A 27 -8.38 8.45 0.66
CA ILE A 27 -7.87 7.19 0.11
C ILE A 27 -8.74 6.02 0.57
N GLU A 28 -9.29 5.28 -0.38
CA GLU A 28 -10.07 4.07 -0.12
C GLU A 28 -9.13 2.86 0.02
N VAL A 29 -8.27 2.86 1.05
CA VAL A 29 -7.41 1.72 1.38
C VAL A 29 -7.52 1.44 2.87
N MET A 30 -7.92 0.22 3.19
CA MET A 30 -8.02 -0.27 4.56
C MET A 30 -6.81 -1.14 4.90
N ARG A 31 -6.32 -0.98 6.13
CA ARG A 31 -5.30 -1.83 6.73
C ARG A 31 -5.97 -2.91 7.57
N TYR A 32 -5.81 -4.16 7.15
CA TYR A 32 -6.32 -5.33 7.85
C TYR A 32 -5.19 -6.10 8.51
N GLU A 33 -5.32 -6.36 9.80
CA GLU A 33 -4.49 -7.35 10.49
C GLU A 33 -5.25 -8.67 10.52
N ILE A 34 -4.75 -9.64 9.77
CA ILE A 34 -5.40 -10.93 9.59
C ILE A 34 -4.50 -12.00 10.22
N ARG A 35 -5.07 -12.77 11.15
CA ARG A 35 -4.41 -13.87 11.83
C ARG A 35 -4.87 -15.21 11.25
N ASN A 36 -3.90 -16.04 10.92
CA ASN A 36 -4.15 -17.43 10.57
C ASN A 36 -4.23 -18.29 11.85
N PRO A 37 -5.39 -18.86 12.20
CA PRO A 37 -5.54 -19.66 13.42
C PRO A 37 -4.76 -20.99 13.36
N VAL A 38 -4.44 -21.48 12.15
CA VAL A 38 -3.75 -22.76 11.95
C VAL A 38 -2.24 -22.61 12.05
N LYS A 39 -1.69 -21.59 11.40
CA LYS A 39 -0.24 -21.29 11.41
C LYS A 39 0.18 -20.38 12.58
N ASN A 40 -0.81 -19.76 13.25
CA ASN A 40 -0.62 -18.76 14.29
C ASN A 40 0.21 -17.54 13.86
N GLU A 41 0.19 -17.23 12.57
CA GLU A 41 0.87 -16.10 11.94
C GLU A 41 -0.11 -14.95 11.74
N THR A 42 0.35 -13.71 11.97
CA THR A 42 -0.42 -12.49 11.72
C THR A 42 0.22 -11.75 10.57
N ASN A 43 -0.56 -11.50 9.51
CA ASN A 43 -0.14 -10.75 8.35
C ASN A 43 -0.96 -9.46 8.23
N VAL A 44 -0.31 -8.41 7.74
CA VAL A 44 -0.96 -7.12 7.48
C VAL A 44 -1.24 -7.03 5.99
N TYR A 45 -2.51 -6.80 5.64
CA TYR A 45 -2.96 -6.60 4.27
C TYR A 45 -3.46 -5.17 4.09
N LEU A 46 -3.10 -4.57 2.96
CA LEU A 46 -3.58 -3.26 2.53
C LEU A 46 -4.49 -3.50 1.35
N LEU A 47 -5.80 -3.38 1.59
CA LEU A 47 -6.82 -3.75 0.61
C LEU A 47 -7.57 -2.52 0.14
N THR A 48 -7.78 -2.45 -1.17
CA THR A 48 -8.77 -1.54 -1.76
C THR A 48 -10.17 -2.16 -1.66
N PRO A 49 -11.26 -1.36 -1.74
CA PRO A 49 -12.64 -1.87 -1.71
C PRO A 49 -12.90 -3.00 -2.71
N LYS A 50 -12.23 -2.97 -3.88
CA LYS A 50 -12.36 -4.03 -4.88
C LYS A 50 -11.71 -5.34 -4.42
N GLN A 51 -10.59 -5.27 -3.70
CA GLN A 51 -9.88 -6.43 -3.17
C GLN A 51 -10.55 -6.95 -1.89
N GLU A 52 -11.28 -6.13 -1.16
CA GLU A 52 -12.09 -6.57 -0.01
C GLU A 52 -13.21 -7.53 -0.42
N GLU A 53 -13.73 -7.41 -1.65
CA GLU A 53 -14.74 -8.34 -2.18
C GLU A 53 -14.14 -9.71 -2.55
N ASP A 54 -12.82 -9.80 -2.72
CA ASP A 54 -12.15 -11.03 -3.12
C ASP A 54 -11.97 -12.00 -1.93
N PRO A 55 -12.58 -13.20 -1.97
CA PRO A 55 -12.47 -14.17 -0.87
C PRO A 55 -11.05 -14.73 -0.67
N LYS A 56 -10.14 -14.47 -1.61
CA LYS A 56 -8.72 -14.86 -1.54
C LYS A 56 -8.00 -14.26 -0.32
N TYR A 57 -8.36 -13.05 0.09
CA TYR A 57 -7.64 -12.37 1.18
C TYR A 57 -8.13 -12.80 2.57
N PHE A 58 -9.31 -13.39 2.65
CA PHE A 58 -9.92 -13.84 3.90
C PHE A 58 -9.94 -15.36 4.06
N LYS A 59 -9.50 -16.12 3.04
CA LYS A 59 -9.41 -17.57 3.08
C LYS A 59 -8.01 -18.03 2.77
N ASP A 60 -7.49 -18.92 3.61
CA ASP A 60 -6.22 -19.58 3.34
C ASP A 60 -6.39 -20.51 2.12
N PRO A 61 -5.61 -20.33 1.04
CA PRO A 61 -5.75 -21.13 -0.18
C PRO A 61 -5.30 -22.59 0.00
N GLU A 62 -4.47 -22.90 0.99
CA GLU A 62 -3.99 -24.26 1.26
C GLU A 62 -4.92 -25.03 2.20
N THR A 63 -5.43 -24.36 3.24
CA THR A 63 -6.23 -25.02 4.28
C THR A 63 -7.73 -24.81 4.12
N GLY A 64 -8.15 -23.83 3.31
CA GLY A 64 -9.55 -23.46 3.12
C GLY A 64 -10.22 -22.87 4.38
N VAL A 65 -9.42 -22.58 5.42
CA VAL A 65 -9.90 -22.01 6.68
C VAL A 65 -10.07 -20.51 6.53
N ASP A 66 -11.18 -19.99 7.07
CA ASP A 66 -11.43 -18.56 7.15
C ASP A 66 -10.43 -17.93 8.14
N LEU A 67 -9.70 -16.92 7.66
CA LEU A 67 -8.74 -16.18 8.46
C LEU A 67 -9.46 -15.21 9.41
N GLU A 68 -8.90 -15.01 10.59
CA GLU A 68 -9.50 -14.15 11.61
C GLU A 68 -9.03 -12.70 11.42
N ILE A 69 -9.97 -11.77 11.23
CA ILE A 69 -9.66 -10.33 11.20
C ILE A 69 -9.51 -9.86 12.65
N VAL A 70 -8.28 -9.49 13.02
CA VAL A 70 -7.94 -8.99 14.37
C VAL A 70 -8.23 -7.50 14.48
N SER A 71 -7.86 -6.75 13.43
CA SER A 71 -8.05 -5.31 13.37
C SER A 71 -8.30 -4.86 11.94
N SER A 72 -9.13 -3.84 11.77
CA SER A 72 -9.39 -3.16 10.51
C SER A 72 -9.42 -1.67 10.77
N GLU A 73 -8.56 -0.91 10.12
CA GLU A 73 -8.46 0.54 10.29
C GLU A 73 -8.14 1.23 8.96
N GLN A 74 -8.55 2.49 8.81
CA GLN A 74 -8.24 3.26 7.61
C GLN A 74 -6.73 3.50 7.53
N LEU A 75 -6.14 3.30 6.34
CA LEU A 75 -4.69 3.50 6.17
C LEU A 75 -4.28 4.95 6.48
N SER A 76 -5.08 5.93 6.09
CA SER A 76 -4.82 7.34 6.36
C SER A 76 -4.75 7.63 7.86
N ASP A 77 -5.70 7.11 8.64
CA ASP A 77 -5.74 7.26 10.09
C ASP A 77 -4.54 6.58 10.76
N TRP A 78 -4.22 5.35 10.36
CA TRP A 78 -3.07 4.61 10.90
C TRP A 78 -1.76 5.36 10.67
N ILE A 79 -1.55 5.90 9.46
CA ILE A 79 -0.37 6.70 9.14
C ILE A 79 -0.33 7.95 10.01
N CYS A 80 -1.45 8.63 10.21
CA CYS A 80 -1.54 9.82 11.07
C CYS A 80 -1.23 9.53 12.54
N LEU A 81 -1.43 8.30 13.00
CA LEU A 81 -1.06 7.90 14.36
C LEU A 81 0.42 7.51 14.47
N ASN A 82 1.00 6.92 13.43
CA ASN A 82 2.32 6.31 13.48
C ASN A 82 3.46 7.14 12.83
N TYR A 83 3.16 8.20 12.07
CA TYR A 83 4.18 8.95 11.30
C TYR A 83 5.34 9.49 12.13
N GLN A 84 5.11 9.83 13.41
CA GLN A 84 6.15 10.35 14.30
C GLN A 84 7.23 9.30 14.56
N SER A 85 6.85 8.02 14.66
CA SER A 85 7.77 6.90 14.87
C SER A 85 8.69 6.69 13.67
N PHE A 86 8.19 6.96 12.46
CA PHE A 86 8.94 6.86 11.21
C PHE A 86 9.69 8.15 10.85
N GLY A 87 9.52 9.23 11.62
CA GLY A 87 10.16 10.52 11.36
C GLY A 87 9.79 11.14 10.01
N VAL A 88 8.64 10.80 9.44
CA VAL A 88 8.18 11.29 8.14
C VAL A 88 7.30 12.52 8.29
N LYS A 89 7.31 13.43 7.31
CA LYS A 89 6.34 14.54 7.24
C LYS A 89 5.15 14.11 6.40
N ILE A 90 3.92 14.30 6.88
CA ILE A 90 2.72 14.07 6.07
C ILE A 90 2.31 15.37 5.38
N GLU A 91 2.05 15.31 4.09
CA GLU A 91 1.40 16.36 3.31
C GLU A 91 0.13 15.78 2.67
N PHE A 92 -1.00 16.42 2.98
CA PHE A 92 -2.28 16.05 2.41
C PHE A 92 -2.47 16.69 1.03
N ILE A 93 -2.89 15.87 0.08
CA ILE A 93 -3.15 16.28 -1.31
C ILE A 93 -4.65 16.18 -1.58
N THR A 94 -5.14 17.03 -2.49
CA THR A 94 -6.53 17.02 -2.97
C THR A 94 -6.54 16.74 -4.47
N ASP A 95 -7.64 16.18 -4.97
CA ASP A 95 -7.85 15.83 -6.38
C ASP A 95 -8.33 17.01 -7.25
N LYS A 96 -8.43 18.20 -6.67
CA LYS A 96 -9.01 19.39 -7.34
C LYS A 96 -8.12 19.97 -8.44
N SER A 97 -6.82 19.69 -8.40
CA SER A 97 -5.88 20.09 -9.46
C SER A 97 -5.71 18.94 -10.45
N PRO A 98 -5.37 19.22 -11.73
CA PRO A 98 -5.05 18.17 -12.70
C PRO A 98 -3.96 17.22 -12.22
N ASP A 99 -2.93 17.76 -11.55
CA ASP A 99 -1.83 16.98 -10.99
C ASP A 99 -2.30 16.08 -9.83
N GLY A 100 -3.16 16.60 -8.95
CA GLY A 100 -3.74 15.84 -7.85
C GLY A 100 -4.66 14.73 -8.34
N PHE A 101 -5.46 15.00 -9.37
CA PHE A 101 -6.32 14.01 -10.00
C PHE A 101 -5.50 12.85 -10.60
N GLN A 102 -4.41 13.16 -11.33
CA GLN A 102 -3.48 12.15 -11.85
C GLN A 102 -2.81 11.37 -10.72
N PHE A 103 -2.48 12.02 -9.61
CA PHE A 103 -1.90 11.34 -8.46
C PHE A 103 -2.85 10.31 -7.84
N VAL A 104 -4.12 10.68 -7.64
CA VAL A 104 -5.13 9.79 -7.09
C VAL A 104 -5.46 8.65 -8.05
N LYS A 105 -5.70 8.95 -9.35
CA LYS A 105 -6.09 7.94 -10.33
C LYS A 105 -4.95 7.07 -10.85
N GLY A 106 -3.76 7.64 -11.03
CA GLY A 106 -2.60 6.95 -11.58
C GLY A 106 -1.77 6.20 -10.53
N PHE A 107 -1.68 6.72 -9.31
CA PHE A 107 -0.78 6.18 -8.27
C PHE A 107 -1.51 5.70 -7.00
N GLY A 108 -2.85 5.71 -6.99
CA GLY A 108 -3.65 5.24 -5.86
C GLY A 108 -3.68 6.20 -4.68
N GLY A 109 -3.31 7.47 -4.87
CA GLY A 109 -3.44 8.52 -3.85
C GLY A 109 -2.43 8.45 -2.70
N ILE A 110 -1.36 7.66 -2.84
CA ILE A 110 -0.27 7.57 -1.87
C ILE A 110 1.09 7.55 -2.57
N GLY A 111 2.04 8.27 -1.99
CA GLY A 111 3.40 8.37 -2.51
C GLY A 111 4.25 9.28 -1.64
N GLY A 112 5.46 9.58 -2.08
CA GLY A 112 6.30 10.51 -1.35
C GLY A 112 7.71 10.69 -1.89
N PHE A 113 8.45 11.54 -1.20
CA PHE A 113 9.84 11.84 -1.48
C PHE A 113 10.75 11.04 -0.57
N LEU A 114 11.76 10.41 -1.17
CA LEU A 114 12.76 9.61 -0.45
C LEU A 114 13.95 10.47 -0.03
N ARG A 115 14.47 10.22 1.17
CA ARG A 115 15.68 10.84 1.73
C ARG A 115 16.94 10.39 1.00
N TYR A 116 16.98 9.13 0.60
CA TYR A 116 18.11 8.47 -0.06
C TYR A 116 17.60 7.41 -1.03
N LYS A 117 18.47 6.96 -1.94
CA LYS A 117 18.05 6.07 -3.02
C LYS A 117 17.93 4.68 -2.41
N ILE A 118 16.76 4.09 -2.57
CA ILE A 118 16.50 2.71 -2.21
C ILE A 118 16.22 1.94 -3.49
N ASP A 119 16.81 0.75 -3.62
CA ASP A 119 16.45 -0.19 -4.67
C ASP A 119 15.29 -1.04 -4.14
N ILE A 120 14.05 -0.56 -4.38
CA ILE A 120 12.82 -1.21 -3.89
C ILE A 120 12.66 -2.60 -4.54
N ASP A 121 13.20 -2.78 -5.75
CA ASP A 121 13.26 -4.08 -6.45
C ASP A 121 14.05 -5.15 -5.67
N GLN A 122 15.06 -4.79 -4.88
CA GLN A 122 15.79 -5.78 -4.07
C GLN A 122 15.01 -6.22 -2.82
N VAL A 123 13.97 -5.49 -2.43
CA VAL A 123 13.10 -5.81 -1.29
C VAL A 123 11.96 -6.72 -1.73
N ALA A 124 11.54 -6.65 -2.99
CA ALA A 124 10.64 -7.63 -3.61
C ALA A 124 11.32 -8.99 -3.87
N GLY A 125 12.66 -9.08 -3.70
CA GLY A 125 13.45 -10.28 -3.97
C GLY A 125 13.36 -11.42 -2.96
N ASN A 126 12.40 -11.40 -2.03
CA ASN A 126 12.21 -12.47 -1.04
C ASN A 126 10.80 -13.11 -1.07
N THR A 127 9.97 -12.81 -2.08
CA THR A 127 8.76 -13.58 -2.36
C THR A 127 8.72 -13.94 -3.85
N ASP A 128 9.12 -15.16 -4.15
CA ASP A 128 9.09 -15.77 -5.46
C ASP A 128 7.69 -15.65 -6.14
N ASN A 129 7.69 -15.19 -7.41
CA ASN A 129 6.67 -15.39 -8.45
C ASN A 129 5.26 -14.76 -8.30
N ALA A 130 5.11 -13.52 -8.78
CA ALA A 130 3.91 -13.13 -9.54
C ALA A 130 4.29 -12.11 -10.63
N ALA A 131 4.04 -12.50 -11.87
CA ALA A 131 4.37 -11.77 -13.08
C ALA A 131 3.67 -10.40 -13.14
N PHE A 132 4.46 -9.33 -13.28
CA PHE A 132 4.02 -8.07 -13.87
C PHE A 132 4.67 -7.95 -15.25
N ASP A 133 4.09 -8.67 -16.21
CA ASP A 133 4.38 -8.50 -17.64
C ASP A 133 3.03 -8.29 -18.32
N ASP A 134 2.54 -7.04 -18.27
CA ASP A 134 1.61 -6.42 -19.25
C ASP A 134 1.25 -4.99 -18.81
N PHE A 135 2.26 -4.11 -18.74
CA PHE A 135 2.02 -2.68 -18.88
C PHE A 135 2.44 -2.28 -20.29
N ASP A 136 1.49 -2.31 -21.23
CA ASP A 136 1.67 -1.79 -22.58
C ASP A 136 1.13 -0.34 -22.63
N PRO A 137 2.02 0.67 -22.60
CA PRO A 137 1.61 2.08 -22.62
C PRO A 137 0.98 2.53 -23.95
N ASP A 138 0.98 1.68 -24.99
CA ASP A 138 0.45 2.05 -26.31
C ASP A 138 -1.07 1.77 -26.46
N GLU A 139 -1.72 0.99 -25.57
CA GLU A 139 -3.16 0.66 -25.68
C GLU A 139 -4.10 1.58 -24.87
N ASP A 140 -3.62 2.30 -23.85
CA ASP A 140 -4.46 3.12 -22.94
C ASP A 140 -4.52 4.62 -23.29
N PHE A 141 -3.92 5.03 -24.42
CA PHE A 141 -4.06 6.38 -24.98
C PHE A 141 -4.85 6.37 -26.28
N ILE A 142 -6.12 5.96 -26.24
CA ILE A 142 -7.09 6.29 -27.30
C ILE A 142 -8.44 6.74 -26.75
#